data_AF-A0A2R6FK47-F1
#
_entry.id   AF-A0A2R6FK47-F1
#
_cell.length_a   1.000
_cell.length_b   1.000
_cell.length_c   1.000
_cell.angle_alpha   90.00
_cell.angle_beta   90.00
_cell.angle_gamma   90.00
#
_symmetry.space_group_name_H-M   'P 1'
#
loop_
_entity.id
_entity.type
_entity.pdbx_description
1 polymer ?
#
loop_
_entity_poly.entity_id
_entity_poly.type
_entity_poly.pdbx_seq_one_letter_code
_entity_poly.pdbx_strand_id
1 'polypeptide(L)' 'MDESDDRAEACGRCAMSSVSAVIENDHDPFDEDRIEVEEADLRKVSPGVLAGRARRWLDGIARRLTYGR' A
#
# COMPACT_ATOMS: atom_id res chain seq x y z
N MET A 1 11.56 -24.19 15.25
CA MET A 1 11.95 -23.15 14.28
C MET A 1 10.71 -22.79 13.50
N ASP A 2 10.62 -21.53 13.11
CA ASP A 2 9.42 -20.73 12.96
C ASP A 2 8.68 -21.01 11.65
N GLU A 3 7.45 -21.54 11.72
CA GLU A 3 6.58 -21.85 10.56
C GLU A 3 6.17 -20.59 9.76
N SER A 4 6.46 -19.38 10.25
CA SER A 4 6.22 -18.14 9.51
C SER A 4 7.36 -17.79 8.53
N ASP A 5 8.53 -18.41 8.66
CA ASP A 5 9.71 -18.12 7.82
C ASP A 5 9.56 -18.67 6.40
N ASP A 6 8.96 -19.87 6.24
CA ASP A 6 8.73 -20.51 4.92
C ASP A 6 7.60 -19.84 4.09
N ARG A 7 6.80 -18.95 4.68
CA ARG A 7 5.64 -18.34 3.99
C ARG A 7 6.02 -17.14 3.13
N ALA A 8 7.13 -16.47 3.42
CA ALA A 8 7.53 -15.23 2.77
C ALA A 8 9.02 -15.25 2.44
N GLU A 9 9.33 -15.50 1.18
CA GLU A 9 10.71 -15.58 0.69
C GLU A 9 11.20 -14.20 0.24
N ALA A 10 12.40 -13.82 0.69
CA ALA A 10 13.05 -12.58 0.29
C ALA A 10 13.90 -12.79 -0.97
N CYS A 11 13.60 -12.07 -2.06
CA CYS A 11 14.45 -12.06 -3.24
C CYS A 11 15.71 -11.22 -2.95
N GLY A 12 16.83 -11.89 -2.67
CA GLY A 12 18.11 -11.24 -2.33
C GLY A 12 18.67 -10.28 -3.40
N ARG A 13 18.10 -10.26 -4.60
CA ARG A 13 18.49 -9.34 -5.70
C ARG A 13 17.79 -7.98 -5.61
N CYS A 14 16.54 -7.96 -5.16
CA CYS A 14 15.66 -6.78 -5.22
C CYS A 14 15.16 -6.34 -3.84
N ALA A 15 15.50 -7.07 -2.77
CA ALA A 15 14.99 -6.87 -1.41
C ALA A 15 13.45 -6.84 -1.31
N MET A 16 12.78 -7.45 -2.30
CA MET A 16 11.33 -7.64 -2.30
C MET A 16 10.99 -9.00 -1.70
N SER A 17 9.98 -9.06 -0.84
CA SER A 17 9.41 -10.29 -0.31
C SER A 17 8.27 -10.79 -1.21
N SER A 18 8.21 -12.10 -1.46
CA SER A 18 7.10 -12.77 -2.16
C SER A 18 6.49 -13.86 -1.28
N VAL A 19 5.17 -14.02 -1.32
CA VAL A 19 4.46 -15.09 -0.61
C VAL A 19 4.27 -16.26 -1.58
N SER A 20 4.96 -17.39 -1.34
CA SER A 20 4.96 -18.57 -2.21
C SER A 20 3.91 -19.62 -1.80
N ALA A 21 3.61 -19.73 -0.51
CA ALA A 21 2.79 -20.80 0.05
C ALA A 21 1.26 -20.63 -0.09
N VAL A 22 0.79 -19.68 -0.92
CA VAL A 22 -0.66 -19.39 -1.06
C VAL A 22 -1.42 -20.48 -1.83
N ILE A 23 -0.72 -21.29 -2.63
CA ILE A 23 -1.31 -22.27 -3.56
C ILE A 23 -1.26 -23.71 -3.00
N GLU A 24 -0.49 -23.94 -1.92
CA GLU A 24 -0.30 -25.26 -1.30
C GLU A 24 -1.34 -25.58 -0.20
N ASN A 25 -2.28 -24.68 0.05
CA ASN A 25 -3.38 -24.90 0.99
C ASN A 25 -4.63 -25.40 0.24
N ASP A 26 -5.39 -26.32 0.86
CA ASP A 26 -6.69 -26.79 0.35
C ASP A 26 -7.79 -25.70 0.40
N HIS A 27 -7.45 -24.53 0.97
CA HIS A 27 -8.29 -23.33 1.01
C HIS A 27 -8.16 -22.56 -0.31
N ASP A 28 -9.25 -22.38 -1.05
CA ASP A 28 -9.26 -21.48 -2.20
C ASP A 28 -9.11 -20.03 -1.71
N PRO A 29 -7.99 -19.33 -2.04
CA PRO A 29 -7.75 -17.95 -1.61
C PRO A 29 -8.76 -16.95 -2.18
N PHE A 30 -9.68 -17.39 -3.03
CA PHE A 30 -10.78 -16.62 -3.60
C PHE A 30 -12.18 -17.10 -3.14
N ASP A 31 -12.29 -18.07 -2.22
CA ASP A 31 -13.57 -18.63 -1.74
C ASP A 31 -14.34 -17.68 -0.80
N GLU A 32 -13.63 -16.77 -0.15
CA GLU A 32 -14.21 -15.72 0.70
C GLU A 32 -14.67 -14.48 -0.11
N ASP A 33 -15.47 -13.62 0.53
CA ASP A 33 -15.84 -12.31 -0.01
C ASP A 33 -14.61 -11.56 -0.52
N ARG A 34 -14.61 -11.22 -1.81
CA ARG A 34 -13.46 -10.56 -2.44
C ARG A 34 -13.11 -9.28 -1.69
N ILE A 35 -11.82 -8.99 -1.58
CA ILE A 35 -11.28 -7.72 -1.05
C ILE A 35 -11.46 -6.59 -2.08
N GLU A 36 -12.61 -6.54 -2.77
CA GLU A 36 -12.99 -5.41 -3.62
C GLU A 36 -13.39 -4.26 -2.72
N VAL A 37 -12.41 -3.43 -2.39
CA VAL A 37 -12.65 -2.19 -1.66
C VAL A 37 -13.31 -1.20 -2.61
N GLU A 38 -14.46 -0.65 -2.22
CA GLU A 38 -15.09 0.43 -2.99
C GLU A 38 -14.08 1.56 -3.23
N GLU A 39 -14.04 2.08 -4.46
CA GLU A 39 -13.10 3.15 -4.85
C GLU A 39 -13.15 4.33 -3.87
N ALA A 40 -14.35 4.64 -3.35
CA ALA A 40 -14.56 5.69 -2.38
C ALA A 40 -13.81 5.44 -1.05
N ASP A 41 -13.80 4.21 -0.55
CA ASP A 41 -13.14 3.84 0.70
C ASP A 41 -11.63 3.74 0.51
N LEU A 42 -11.18 3.17 -0.60
CA LEU A 42 -9.77 3.11 -0.97
C LEU A 42 -9.19 4.52 -1.09
N ARG A 43 -9.94 5.47 -1.69
CA ARG A 43 -9.51 6.87 -1.84
C ARG A 43 -9.46 7.61 -0.50
N LYS A 44 -10.35 7.32 0.45
CA LYS A 44 -10.31 7.91 1.81
C LYS A 44 -9.04 7.56 2.57
N VAL A 45 -8.60 6.29 2.48
CA VAL A 45 -7.42 5.80 3.21
C VAL A 45 -6.13 5.85 2.37
N SER A 46 -6.23 6.18 1.09
CA SER A 46 -5.07 6.18 0.20
C SER A 46 -3.98 7.15 0.68
N PRO A 47 -2.72 6.68 0.78
CA PRO A 47 -1.57 7.54 1.07
C PRO A 47 -1.44 8.72 0.08
N GLY A 48 -1.87 8.53 -1.16
CA GLY A 48 -1.85 9.54 -2.21
C GLY A 48 -2.72 10.77 -1.92
N VAL A 49 -3.86 10.60 -1.26
CA VAL A 49 -4.73 11.72 -0.87
C VAL A 49 -4.10 12.55 0.25
N LEU A 50 -3.46 11.90 1.22
CA LEU A 50 -2.73 12.57 2.31
C LEU A 50 -1.50 13.32 1.78
N ALA A 51 -0.67 12.66 0.96
CA ALA A 51 0.48 13.28 0.30
C ALA A 51 0.07 14.46 -0.59
N GLY A 52 -1.03 14.33 -1.34
CA GLY A 52 -1.59 15.40 -2.15
C GLY A 52 -2.08 16.59 -1.31
N ARG A 53 -2.68 16.35 -0.14
CA ARG A 53 -3.05 17.43 0.80
C ARG A 53 -1.82 18.14 1.36
N ALA A 54 -0.81 17.40 1.80
CA ALA A 54 0.44 17.95 2.32
C ALA A 54 1.14 18.82 1.25
N ARG A 55 1.23 18.32 0.02
CA ARG A 55 1.79 19.09 -1.11
C ARG A 55 1.04 20.38 -1.37
N ARG A 56 -0.30 20.36 -1.43
CA ARG A 56 -1.09 21.58 -1.65
C ARG A 56 -0.87 22.63 -0.56
N TRP A 57 -0.71 22.19 0.68
CA TRP A 57 -0.40 23.09 1.79
C TRP A 57 1.00 23.72 1.65
N LEU A 58 2.01 22.90 1.33
CA LEU A 58 3.38 23.38 1.06
C LEU A 58 3.42 24.34 -0.12
N ASP A 59 2.72 24.04 -1.22
CA ASP A 59 2.62 24.92 -2.39
C ASP A 59 1.96 26.25 -2.02
N GLY A 60 0.95 26.25 -1.13
CA GLY A 60 0.34 27.47 -0.61
C GLY A 60 1.32 28.34 0.18
N ILE A 61 2.13 27.73 1.05
CA ILE A 61 3.16 28.44 1.82
C ILE A 61 4.25 28.98 0.89
N ALA A 62 4.74 28.16 -0.02
CA ALA A 62 5.76 28.56 -0.98
C ALA A 62 5.27 29.72 -1.85
N ARG A 63 4.02 29.66 -2.32
CA ARG A 63 3.43 30.73 -3.14
C ARG A 63 3.28 32.04 -2.36
N ARG A 64 2.85 31.96 -1.10
CA ARG A 64 2.75 33.11 -0.18
C ARG A 64 4.12 33.76 0.03
N LEU A 65 5.16 32.96 0.27
CA LEU A 65 6.53 33.44 0.50
C LEU A 65 7.15 34.05 -0.76
N THR A 66 6.98 33.40 -1.91
CA THR A 66 7.62 33.84 -3.16
C THR A 66 6.90 35.02 -3.80
N TYR A 67 5.56 35.03 -3.78
CA TYR A 67 4.77 35.99 -4.54
C TYR A 67 3.94 36.96 -3.68
N GLY A 68 4.01 36.86 -2.35
CA GLY A 68 3.34 37.79 -1.43
C GLY A 68 1.81 37.68 -1.39
N ARG A 69 1.20 36.68 -2.05
CA ARG A 69 -0.24 36.38 -2.01
C ARG A 69 -0.52 35.00 -1.41
#